data_AF-A0A0F9EM01-F1
#
_entry.id   AF-A0A0F9EM01-F1
#
_cell.length_a   1.000
_cell.length_b   1.000
_cell.length_c   1.000
_cell.angle_alpha   90.00
_cell.angle_beta   90.00
_cell.angle_gamma   90.00
#
_symmetry.space_group_name_H-M   'P 1'
#
loop_
_entity.id
_entity.type
_entity.pdbx_description
1 polymer ?
#
loop_
_entity_poly.entity_id
_entity_poly.type
_entity_poly.pdbx_seq_one_letter_code
_entity_poly.pdbx_strand_id
1 'polypeptide(L)'
;MKIENIVNQLQSAMPLQTDLFTETQSIVSLTRSGSTVTATTSTAHSLITSNVVNIIGAKDPFPVATIAFNGDTSFVSVITSVDHDLSVGFDQNVEIVGATIADYNGTFPLAEAPVLTIDSITRVGNTATVVTFDEHGLLIDTNFKFKIVGAKEVDYNGIFTVDSIIDTKTFTYTVGGRPNTPATGVKTVQAQNNRRVFFYKILTIPAG
;
A
#
# COMPACT_ATOMS: atom_id res chain seq x y z
N MET A 1 -19.34 -34.34 27.61
CA MET A 1 -18.98 -33.94 26.23
C MET A 1 -19.40 -35.08 25.32
N LYS A 2 -20.26 -34.84 24.33
CA LYS A 2 -20.71 -35.89 23.43
C LYS A 2 -19.66 -36.14 22.34
N ILE A 3 -19.56 -37.37 21.86
CA ILE A 3 -18.59 -37.77 20.83
C ILE A 3 -18.77 -36.96 19.53
N GLU A 4 -20.02 -36.57 19.22
CA GLU A 4 -20.37 -35.69 18.10
C GLU A 4 -19.65 -34.33 18.15
N ASN A 5 -19.45 -33.76 19.35
CA ASN A 5 -18.77 -32.46 19.50
C ASN A 5 -17.26 -32.59 19.21
N ILE A 6 -16.67 -33.74 19.53
CA ILE A 6 -15.25 -34.02 19.25
C ILE A 6 -15.06 -34.24 17.75
N VAL A 7 -15.95 -35.01 17.11
CA VAL A 7 -15.91 -35.25 15.66
C VAL A 7 -16.05 -33.94 14.87
N ASN A 8 -16.97 -33.06 15.26
CA ASN A 8 -17.15 -31.77 14.60
C ASN A 8 -15.92 -30.84 14.78
N GLN A 9 -15.31 -30.82 15.98
CA GLN A 9 -14.07 -30.07 16.20
C GLN A 9 -12.90 -30.63 15.37
N LEU A 10 -12.75 -31.95 15.31
CA LEU A 10 -11.70 -32.59 14.49
C LEU A 10 -11.94 -32.36 13.00
N GLN A 11 -13.18 -32.47 12.52
CA GLN A 11 -13.52 -32.18 11.12
C GLN A 11 -13.20 -30.74 10.72
N SER A 12 -13.39 -29.78 11.64
CA SER A 12 -13.03 -28.38 11.39
C SER A 12 -11.53 -28.11 11.46
N ALA A 13 -10.76 -28.88 12.23
CA ALA A 13 -9.35 -28.60 12.50
C ALA A 13 -8.38 -29.43 11.64
N MET A 14 -8.72 -30.67 11.29
CA MET A 14 -7.83 -31.57 10.53
C MET A 14 -7.47 -31.08 9.12
N PRO A 15 -8.38 -30.46 8.33
CA PRO A 15 -8.04 -29.89 7.02
C PRO A 15 -7.00 -28.75 7.09
N LEU A 16 -6.77 -28.18 8.28
CA LEU A 16 -5.74 -27.15 8.51
C LEU A 16 -4.38 -27.75 8.88
N GLN A 17 -4.29 -29.06 9.11
CA GLN A 17 -3.11 -29.73 9.67
C GLN A 17 -2.53 -30.82 8.74
N THR A 18 -3.31 -31.34 7.78
CA THR A 18 -2.83 -32.31 6.78
C THR A 18 -3.69 -32.28 5.52
N ASP A 19 -3.05 -32.45 4.36
CA ASP A 19 -3.64 -32.55 3.03
C ASP A 19 -4.15 -33.97 2.68
N LEU A 20 -3.85 -34.98 3.51
CA LEU A 20 -4.15 -36.40 3.25
C LEU A 20 -5.64 -36.78 3.43
N PHE A 21 -6.49 -35.87 3.91
CA PHE A 21 -7.94 -36.09 4.05
C PHE A 21 -8.78 -35.18 3.14
N THR A 22 -8.15 -34.45 2.22
CA THR A 22 -8.81 -33.46 1.37
C THR A 22 -8.36 -33.62 -0.08
N GLU A 23 -9.30 -33.67 -1.01
CA GLU A 23 -8.96 -33.49 -2.43
C GLU A 23 -8.73 -32.00 -2.68
N THR A 24 -7.48 -31.62 -2.94
CA THR A 24 -7.15 -30.25 -3.35
C THR A 24 -7.54 -30.06 -4.81
N GLN A 25 -8.46 -29.15 -5.06
CA GLN A 25 -8.90 -28.79 -6.40
C GLN A 25 -8.52 -27.34 -6.71
N SER A 26 -7.84 -27.12 -7.83
CA SER A 26 -7.52 -25.75 -8.26
C SER A 26 -8.80 -25.00 -8.62
N ILE A 27 -8.91 -23.77 -8.12
CA ILE A 27 -10.01 -22.84 -8.41
C ILE A 27 -9.53 -21.88 -9.51
N VAL A 28 -10.34 -21.70 -10.55
CA VAL A 28 -10.06 -20.76 -11.67
C VAL A 28 -10.74 -19.40 -11.47
N SER A 29 -11.82 -19.35 -10.70
CA SER A 29 -12.44 -18.07 -10.34
C SER A 29 -13.17 -18.13 -9.01
N LEU A 30 -13.10 -17.02 -8.28
CA LEU A 30 -13.94 -16.72 -7.13
C LEU A 30 -14.72 -15.46 -7.46
N THR A 31 -16.05 -15.55 -7.40
CA THR A 31 -16.93 -14.40 -7.61
C THR A 31 -17.86 -14.27 -6.42
N ARG A 32 -18.11 -13.05 -5.96
CA ARG A 32 -18.98 -12.79 -4.81
C ARG A 32 -20.19 -11.96 -5.25
N SER A 33 -21.37 -12.39 -4.83
CA SER A 33 -22.61 -11.63 -4.94
C SER A 33 -23.32 -11.65 -3.59
N GLY A 34 -23.37 -10.49 -2.92
CA GLY A 34 -23.89 -10.38 -1.55
C GLY A 34 -23.08 -11.24 -0.57
N SER A 35 -23.75 -12.17 0.11
CA SER A 35 -23.14 -13.13 1.04
C SER A 35 -22.69 -14.44 0.38
N THR A 36 -22.95 -14.61 -0.91
CA THR A 36 -22.67 -15.86 -1.63
C THR A 36 -21.37 -15.72 -2.43
N VAL A 37 -20.47 -16.68 -2.26
CA VAL A 37 -19.25 -16.83 -3.07
C VAL A 37 -19.42 -18.04 -3.98
N THR A 38 -19.22 -17.84 -5.28
CA THR A 38 -19.18 -18.89 -6.30
C THR A 38 -17.72 -19.18 -6.65
N ALA A 39 -17.26 -20.40 -6.37
CA ALA A 39 -15.96 -20.91 -6.77
C ALA A 39 -16.12 -21.82 -8.00
N THR A 40 -15.41 -21.51 -9.08
CA THR A 40 -15.33 -22.39 -10.26
C THR A 40 -14.02 -23.15 -10.21
N THR A 41 -14.05 -24.48 -10.26
CA THR A 41 -12.84 -25.32 -10.28
C THR A 41 -12.32 -25.54 -11.70
N SER A 42 -11.02 -25.77 -11.83
CA SER A 42 -10.37 -26.04 -13.13
C SER A 42 -10.82 -27.35 -13.77
N THR A 43 -11.21 -28.33 -12.95
CA THR A 43 -11.76 -29.61 -13.37
C THR A 43 -13.04 -29.90 -12.58
N ALA A 44 -13.88 -30.80 -13.11
CA ALA A 44 -15.09 -31.21 -12.42
C ALA A 44 -14.73 -31.80 -11.05
N HIS A 45 -15.43 -31.34 -10.02
CA HIS A 45 -15.28 -31.81 -8.65
C HIS A 45 -16.42 -32.77 -8.27
N SER A 46 -16.21 -33.61 -7.27
CA SER A 46 -17.24 -34.51 -6.74
C SER A 46 -18.02 -33.91 -5.56
N LEU A 47 -17.86 -32.60 -5.29
CA LEU A 47 -18.53 -31.91 -4.19
C LEU A 47 -20.05 -31.93 -4.36
N ILE A 48 -20.75 -32.20 -3.25
CA ILE A 48 -22.21 -32.17 -3.11
C ILE A 48 -22.63 -31.18 -2.03
N THR A 49 -23.93 -30.86 -1.97
CA THR A 49 -24.49 -30.00 -0.93
C THR A 49 -24.15 -30.52 0.47
N SER A 50 -23.81 -29.60 1.39
CA SER A 50 -23.35 -29.87 2.76
C SER A 50 -21.90 -30.35 2.90
N ASN A 51 -21.14 -30.49 1.80
CA ASN A 51 -19.69 -30.59 1.91
C ASN A 51 -19.11 -29.29 2.47
N VAL A 52 -18.19 -29.43 3.42
CA VAL A 52 -17.41 -28.32 3.96
C VAL A 52 -16.17 -28.17 3.09
N VAL A 53 -15.88 -26.93 2.66
CA VAL A 53 -14.70 -26.61 1.85
C VAL A 53 -13.85 -25.58 2.56
N ASN A 54 -12.53 -25.68 2.41
CA ASN A 54 -11.59 -24.63 2.78
C ASN A 54 -11.07 -23.97 1.51
N ILE A 55 -11.15 -22.64 1.44
CA ILE A 55 -10.60 -21.86 0.33
C ILE A 55 -9.37 -21.15 0.85
N ILE A 56 -8.21 -21.47 0.29
CA ILE A 56 -6.93 -20.87 0.63
C ILE A 56 -6.39 -20.06 -0.56
N GLY A 57 -5.59 -19.04 -0.27
CA GLY A 57 -4.91 -18.24 -1.30
C GLY A 57 -5.78 -17.25 -2.07
N ALA A 58 -7.04 -17.05 -1.66
CA ALA A 58 -7.87 -16.00 -2.23
C ALA A 58 -7.25 -14.62 -1.95
N LYS A 59 -7.19 -13.78 -2.99
CA LYS A 59 -6.75 -12.39 -2.90
C LYS A 59 -7.98 -11.49 -2.98
N ASP A 60 -8.00 -10.41 -2.20
CA ASP A 60 -9.06 -9.39 -2.27
C ASP A 60 -8.60 -8.25 -3.19
N PRO A 61 -9.14 -8.16 -4.44
CA PRO A 61 -8.72 -7.14 -5.38
C PRO A 61 -9.36 -5.80 -5.03
N PHE A 62 -8.53 -4.76 -4.90
CA PHE A 62 -9.00 -3.38 -4.82
C PHE A 62 -8.51 -2.57 -6.03
N PRO A 63 -9.36 -1.72 -6.61
CA PRO A 63 -8.99 -0.88 -7.74
C PRO A 63 -7.93 0.17 -7.40
N VAL A 64 -6.96 0.32 -8.31
CA VAL A 64 -5.92 1.36 -8.26
C VAL A 64 -6.41 2.62 -8.97
N ALA A 65 -6.31 3.77 -8.29
CA ALA A 65 -6.61 5.08 -8.85
C ALA A 65 -5.39 5.71 -9.53
N THR A 66 -4.21 5.57 -8.92
CA THR A 66 -2.97 6.16 -9.44
C THR A 66 -1.80 5.26 -9.11
N ILE A 67 -0.86 5.17 -10.04
CA ILE A 67 0.43 4.52 -9.85
C ILE A 67 1.50 5.44 -10.40
N ALA A 68 2.51 5.76 -9.58
CA ALA A 68 3.56 6.69 -9.96
C ALA A 68 4.91 6.24 -9.45
N PHE A 69 5.93 6.39 -10.29
CA PHE A 69 7.31 6.09 -9.94
C PHE A 69 8.02 7.31 -9.34
N ASN A 70 8.84 7.04 -8.32
CA ASN A 70 9.66 8.05 -7.66
C ASN A 70 11.08 7.97 -8.24
N GLY A 71 11.41 8.96 -9.09
CA GLY A 71 12.43 8.91 -10.15
C GLY A 71 13.83 8.40 -9.82
N ASP A 72 14.28 8.45 -8.56
CA ASP A 72 15.64 8.05 -8.20
C ASP A 72 15.74 6.81 -7.29
N THR A 73 14.63 6.32 -6.74
CA THR A 73 14.69 5.42 -5.56
C THR A 73 14.19 4.00 -5.82
N SER A 74 13.81 3.69 -7.06
CA SER A 74 13.15 2.42 -7.43
C SER A 74 11.84 2.15 -6.68
N PHE A 75 11.25 3.18 -6.05
CA PHE A 75 9.97 3.07 -5.34
C PHE A 75 8.82 3.50 -6.23
N VAL A 76 7.73 2.77 -6.11
CA VAL A 76 6.45 3.10 -6.72
C VAL A 76 5.46 3.44 -5.61
N SER A 77 4.74 4.53 -5.80
CA SER A 77 3.58 4.88 -4.99
C SER A 77 2.31 4.43 -5.69
N VAL A 78 1.37 3.90 -4.90
CA VAL A 78 0.06 3.48 -5.38
C VAL A 78 -1.00 4.16 -4.54
N ILE A 79 -1.96 4.79 -5.20
CA ILE A 79 -3.19 5.30 -4.60
C ILE A 79 -4.34 4.40 -5.04
N THR A 80 -5.09 3.84 -4.10
CA THR A 80 -6.29 3.04 -4.39
C THR A 80 -7.54 3.90 -4.41
N SER A 81 -8.56 3.52 -5.19
CA SER A 81 -9.83 4.26 -5.23
C SER A 81 -10.78 3.89 -4.08
N VAL A 82 -10.45 2.86 -3.31
CA VAL A 82 -11.16 2.40 -2.11
C VAL A 82 -10.19 2.21 -0.96
N ASP A 83 -10.70 2.25 0.27
CA ASP A 83 -9.90 1.96 1.45
C ASP A 83 -9.46 0.48 1.44
N HIS A 84 -8.20 0.25 1.79
CA HIS A 84 -7.59 -1.06 2.00
C HIS A 84 -7.05 -1.17 3.43
N ASP A 85 -6.80 -2.39 3.88
CA ASP A 85 -6.23 -2.68 5.20
C ASP A 85 -4.74 -3.10 5.15
N LEU A 86 -4.07 -2.84 4.02
CA LEU A 86 -2.65 -3.18 3.85
C LEU A 86 -1.79 -2.55 4.94
N SER A 87 -1.05 -3.40 5.63
CA SER A 87 -0.18 -3.04 6.75
C SER A 87 1.24 -3.55 6.50
N VAL A 88 2.19 -2.62 6.35
CA VAL A 88 3.61 -2.96 6.20
C VAL A 88 4.08 -3.82 7.38
N GLY A 89 4.73 -4.95 7.09
CA GLY A 89 5.22 -5.89 8.11
C GLY A 89 4.20 -6.96 8.53
N PHE A 90 2.93 -6.84 8.12
CA PHE A 90 1.92 -7.88 8.31
C PHE A 90 1.51 -8.48 6.96
N ASP A 91 1.10 -7.62 6.03
CA ASP A 91 0.85 -8.00 4.65
C ASP A 91 2.20 -8.13 3.94
N GLN A 92 2.53 -9.35 3.53
CA GLN A 92 3.85 -9.63 2.97
C GLN A 92 4.00 -9.10 1.56
N ASN A 93 2.95 -9.19 0.74
CA ASN A 93 3.04 -8.85 -0.67
C ASN A 93 1.74 -8.26 -1.22
N VAL A 94 1.89 -7.37 -2.20
CA VAL A 94 0.84 -6.94 -3.12
C VAL A 94 1.09 -7.53 -4.49
N GLU A 95 0.02 -7.89 -5.20
CA GLU A 95 0.09 -8.26 -6.61
C GLU A 95 -0.52 -7.14 -7.44
N ILE A 96 0.29 -6.55 -8.31
CA ILE A 96 -0.13 -5.49 -9.25
C ILE A 96 -0.32 -6.12 -10.63
N VAL A 97 -1.50 -5.90 -11.21
CA VAL A 97 -1.86 -6.39 -12.54
C VAL A 97 -2.54 -5.28 -13.36
N GLY A 98 -2.34 -5.32 -14.68
CA GLY A 98 -3.01 -4.40 -15.62
C GLY A 98 -2.41 -3.01 -15.71
N ALA A 99 -1.25 -2.74 -15.08
CA ALA A 99 -0.53 -1.48 -15.26
C ALA A 99 0.04 -1.37 -16.68
N THR A 100 -0.05 -0.19 -17.29
CA THR A 100 0.47 0.08 -18.64
C THR A 100 1.98 -0.09 -18.73
N ILE A 101 2.71 0.35 -17.70
CA ILE A 101 4.15 0.13 -17.58
C ILE A 101 4.36 -1.28 -17.05
N ALA A 102 5.02 -2.13 -17.84
CA ALA A 102 5.19 -3.54 -17.53
C ALA A 102 5.89 -3.76 -16.18
N ASP A 103 6.91 -2.96 -15.87
CA ASP A 103 7.70 -3.06 -14.64
C ASP A 103 6.90 -2.79 -13.35
N TYR A 104 5.74 -2.14 -13.47
CA TYR A 104 4.85 -1.96 -12.32
C TYR A 104 4.06 -3.22 -11.98
N ASN A 105 3.90 -4.16 -12.92
CA ASN A 105 3.16 -5.40 -12.67
C ASN A 105 4.04 -6.44 -11.99
N GLY A 106 3.45 -7.27 -11.15
CA GLY A 106 4.14 -8.36 -10.45
C GLY A 106 3.73 -8.47 -8.99
N THR A 107 4.41 -9.36 -8.26
CA THR A 107 4.24 -9.54 -6.83
C THR A 107 5.38 -8.87 -6.09
N PHE A 108 5.07 -7.87 -5.27
CA PHE A 108 6.07 -7.05 -4.58
C PHE A 108 5.82 -7.01 -3.08
N PRO A 109 6.86 -7.00 -2.25
CA PRO A 109 6.68 -6.73 -0.84
C PRO A 109 6.22 -5.30 -0.62
N LEU A 110 5.35 -5.11 0.38
CA LEU A 110 5.03 -3.76 0.86
C LEU A 110 6.27 -3.10 1.43
N ALA A 111 6.39 -1.79 1.22
CA ALA A 111 7.52 -1.01 1.67
C ALA A 111 7.08 0.29 2.36
N GLU A 112 7.95 0.82 3.22
CA GLU A 112 7.88 2.21 3.63
C GLU A 112 8.49 3.11 2.56
N ALA A 113 7.93 4.31 2.39
CA ALA A 113 8.53 5.31 1.51
C ALA A 113 9.94 5.68 1.99
N PRO A 114 10.87 6.03 1.08
CA PRO A 114 12.20 6.46 1.44
C PRO A 114 12.15 7.76 2.27
N VAL A 115 13.05 7.87 3.24
CA VAL A 115 13.29 9.12 3.97
C VAL A 115 14.27 9.95 3.17
N LEU A 116 13.86 11.16 2.80
CA LEU A 116 14.68 12.09 2.02
C LEU A 116 15.16 13.24 2.91
N THR A 117 16.37 13.70 2.68
CA THR A 117 16.91 14.90 3.33
C THR A 117 16.44 16.16 2.61
N ILE A 118 16.12 17.19 3.40
CA ILE A 118 15.67 18.48 2.91
C ILE A 118 16.85 19.45 2.91
N ASP A 119 17.11 20.08 1.76
CA ASP A 119 18.10 21.14 1.60
C ASP A 119 17.60 22.43 2.26
N SER A 120 16.41 22.92 1.87
CA SER A 120 15.86 24.15 2.43
C SER A 120 14.34 24.09 2.62
N ILE A 121 13.86 24.84 3.62
CA ILE A 121 12.45 25.22 3.75
C ILE A 121 12.42 26.74 3.91
N THR A 122 11.75 27.42 2.98
CA THR A 122 11.52 28.87 3.06
C THR A 122 10.03 29.16 3.06
N ARG A 123 9.60 30.28 3.64
CA ARG A 123 8.17 30.59 3.80
C ARG A 123 7.80 31.99 3.34
N VAL A 124 6.69 32.11 2.61
CA VAL A 124 6.03 33.38 2.27
C VAL A 124 4.55 33.26 2.60
N GLY A 125 4.03 34.16 3.46
CA GLY A 125 2.68 34.00 3.98
C GLY A 125 2.55 32.68 4.75
N ASN A 126 1.53 31.87 4.45
CA ASN A 126 1.37 30.53 5.03
C ASN A 126 1.96 29.42 4.15
N THR A 127 2.59 29.75 3.04
CA THR A 127 3.13 28.76 2.09
C THR A 127 4.61 28.53 2.40
N ALA A 128 4.97 27.29 2.71
CA ALA A 128 6.35 26.85 2.80
C ALA A 128 6.77 26.14 1.51
N THR A 129 7.90 26.55 0.95
CA THR A 129 8.57 25.91 -0.18
C THR A 129 9.68 25.03 0.35
N VAL A 130 9.64 23.75 0.00
CA VAL A 130 10.62 22.73 0.39
C VAL A 130 11.45 22.35 -0.82
N VAL A 131 12.77 22.30 -0.66
CA VAL A 131 13.72 21.77 -1.65
C VAL A 131 14.40 20.55 -1.05
N THR A 132 14.32 19.40 -1.72
CA THR A 132 14.99 18.15 -1.35
C THR A 132 16.30 17.94 -2.12
N PHE A 133 17.22 17.16 -1.56
CA PHE A 133 18.46 16.81 -2.28
C PHE A 133 18.21 15.87 -3.46
N ASP A 134 17.30 14.91 -3.26
CA ASP A 134 16.90 13.89 -4.23
C ASP A 134 15.45 14.10 -4.67
N GLU A 135 15.05 13.45 -5.77
CA GLU A 135 13.67 13.55 -6.26
C GLU A 135 12.65 13.04 -5.23
N HIS A 136 11.62 13.84 -4.97
CA HIS A 136 10.74 13.60 -3.84
C HIS A 136 9.65 12.56 -4.10
N GLY A 137 9.23 12.38 -5.37
CA GLY A 137 8.18 11.42 -5.72
C GLY A 137 6.79 11.67 -5.10
N LEU A 138 6.62 12.75 -4.34
CA LEU A 138 5.33 13.14 -3.77
C LEU A 138 4.29 13.43 -4.87
N LEU A 139 3.02 13.17 -4.55
CA LEU A 139 1.88 13.41 -5.43
C LEU A 139 0.92 14.43 -4.81
N ILE A 140 0.19 15.15 -5.66
CA ILE A 140 -0.90 16.05 -5.26
C ILE A 140 -2.19 15.23 -5.16
N ASP A 141 -2.44 14.65 -3.99
CA ASP A 141 -3.69 13.96 -3.67
C ASP A 141 -4.03 14.13 -2.18
N THR A 142 -5.31 14.30 -1.87
CA THR A 142 -5.79 14.48 -0.47
C THR A 142 -5.49 13.29 0.46
N ASN A 143 -5.34 12.09 -0.11
CA ASN A 143 -4.97 10.87 0.59
C ASN A 143 -3.46 10.67 0.63
N PHE A 144 -2.69 11.40 -0.19
CA PHE A 144 -1.23 11.31 -0.23
C PHE A 144 -0.62 12.29 0.79
N LYS A 145 -0.20 11.75 1.93
CA LYS A 145 0.38 12.53 3.03
C LYS A 145 1.88 12.32 3.13
N PHE A 146 2.59 13.36 3.56
CA PHE A 146 4.00 13.27 3.91
C PHE A 146 4.25 13.80 5.32
N LYS A 147 5.35 13.39 5.92
CA LYS A 147 5.79 13.81 7.24
C LYS A 147 7.09 14.57 7.15
N ILE A 148 7.15 15.75 7.76
CA ILE A 148 8.39 16.50 8.00
C ILE A 148 8.79 16.37 9.46
N VAL A 149 10.07 16.12 9.69
CA VAL A 149 10.68 16.11 11.04
C VAL A 149 12.04 16.80 11.03
N GLY A 150 12.49 17.22 12.22
CA GLY A 150 13.85 17.71 12.46
C GLY A 150 14.09 19.19 12.19
N ALA A 151 13.06 19.95 11.79
CA ALA A 151 13.12 21.40 11.80
C ALA A 151 13.16 21.93 13.24
N LYS A 152 13.98 22.95 13.49
CA LYS A 152 14.06 23.60 14.81
C LYS A 152 12.82 24.45 15.08
N GLU A 153 12.29 25.10 14.06
CA GLU A 153 11.02 25.82 14.10
C GLU A 153 9.88 24.80 14.00
N VAL A 154 9.29 24.49 15.16
CA VAL A 154 8.40 23.33 15.33
C VAL A 154 7.17 23.32 14.42
N ASP A 155 6.72 24.49 13.96
CA ASP A 155 5.55 24.63 13.08
C ASP A 155 5.76 24.01 11.68
N TYR A 156 7.01 23.80 11.24
CA TYR A 156 7.30 23.08 9.99
C TYR A 156 7.23 21.55 10.16
N ASN A 157 7.27 21.03 11.38
CA ASN A 157 7.22 19.59 11.62
C ASN A 157 5.76 19.12 11.70
N GLY A 158 5.47 17.94 11.16
CA GLY A 158 4.12 17.40 11.18
C GLY A 158 3.81 16.51 9.98
N ILE A 159 2.54 16.18 9.83
CA ILE A 159 2.01 15.45 8.68
C ILE A 159 1.16 16.40 7.86
N PHE A 160 1.45 16.50 6.56
CA PHE A 160 0.84 17.46 5.65
C PHE A 160 0.46 16.79 4.33
N THR A 161 -0.28 17.53 3.52
CA THR A 161 -0.56 17.24 2.10
C THR A 161 0.21 18.22 1.23
N VAL A 162 0.54 17.82 0.00
CA VAL A 162 1.22 18.70 -0.97
C VAL A 162 0.21 19.69 -1.55
N ASP A 163 0.54 20.98 -1.54
CA ASP A 163 -0.29 22.03 -2.17
C ASP A 163 0.09 22.22 -3.64
N SER A 164 1.38 22.19 -3.96
CA SER A 164 1.87 22.23 -5.34
C SER A 164 3.22 21.53 -5.50
N ILE A 165 3.47 20.98 -6.68
CA ILE A 165 4.76 20.46 -7.12
C ILE A 165 5.31 21.44 -8.15
N ILE A 166 6.49 22.02 -7.88
CA ILE A 166 7.15 22.98 -8.77
C ILE A 166 8.05 22.22 -9.75
N ASP A 167 8.82 21.26 -9.25
CA ASP A 167 9.67 20.35 -10.01
C ASP A 167 9.88 19.05 -9.21
N THR A 168 10.76 18.15 -9.67
CA THR A 168 10.96 16.84 -9.03
C THR A 168 11.61 16.93 -7.63
N LYS A 169 12.19 18.07 -7.25
CA LYS A 169 12.86 18.32 -5.97
C LYS A 169 12.23 19.44 -5.16
N THR A 170 11.26 20.15 -5.72
CA THR A 170 10.68 21.35 -5.12
C THR A 170 9.16 21.25 -5.05
N PHE A 171 8.62 21.38 -3.85
CA PHE A 171 7.17 21.38 -3.62
C PHE A 171 6.78 22.41 -2.56
N THR A 172 5.49 22.69 -2.45
CA THR A 172 4.95 23.57 -1.41
C THR A 172 3.89 22.91 -0.55
N TYR A 173 3.76 23.40 0.68
CA TYR A 173 2.68 23.03 1.59
C TYR A 173 2.33 24.18 2.55
N THR A 174 1.12 24.11 3.10
CA THR A 174 0.61 25.11 4.03
C THR A 174 1.13 24.87 5.44
N VAL A 175 1.73 25.90 6.03
CA VAL A 175 2.25 25.94 7.40
C VAL A 175 1.44 26.92 8.22
N GLY A 176 0.96 26.46 9.37
CA GLY A 176 0.30 27.31 10.37
C GLY A 176 1.28 28.24 11.08
N GLY A 177 0.75 29.27 11.73
CA GLY A 177 1.55 30.17 12.57
C GLY A 177 2.47 31.11 11.78
N ARG A 178 3.56 31.53 12.43
CA ARG A 178 4.55 32.47 11.88
C ARG A 178 5.99 32.05 12.24
N PRO A 179 6.42 30.82 11.90
CA PRO A 179 7.79 30.39 12.16
C PRO A 179 8.79 31.26 11.40
N ASN A 180 10.01 31.34 11.93
CA ASN A 180 11.12 31.99 11.25
C ASN A 180 11.45 31.26 9.93
N THR A 181 12.00 31.99 8.97
CA THR A 181 12.41 31.46 7.66
C THR A 181 13.82 31.96 7.32
N PRO A 182 14.70 31.14 6.74
CA PRO A 182 14.54 29.71 6.45
C PRO A 182 14.48 28.82 7.71
N ALA A 183 13.95 27.61 7.58
CA ALA A 183 13.93 26.63 8.67
C ALA A 183 15.33 26.07 8.94
N THR A 184 15.72 26.00 10.21
CA THR A 184 17.01 25.48 10.66
C THR A 184 16.90 24.03 11.17
N GLY A 185 18.03 23.35 11.36
CA GLY A 185 18.08 21.95 11.78
C GLY A 185 18.25 20.94 10.64
N VAL A 186 18.42 19.67 11.01
CA VAL A 186 18.53 18.52 10.09
C VAL A 186 17.13 18.01 9.79
N LYS A 187 16.63 18.33 8.61
CA LYS A 187 15.23 18.15 8.23
C LYS A 187 15.09 16.98 7.28
N THR A 188 14.07 16.17 7.47
CA THR A 188 13.73 15.09 6.54
C THR A 188 12.26 15.10 6.17
N VAL A 189 11.96 14.55 5.01
CA VAL A 189 10.60 14.31 4.52
C VAL A 189 10.42 12.83 4.18
N GLN A 190 9.25 12.28 4.48
CA GLN A 190 8.88 10.91 4.12
C GLN A 190 7.39 10.83 3.78
N ALA A 191 7.03 10.28 2.62
CA ALA A 191 5.64 9.96 2.30
C ALA A 191 5.09 8.88 3.25
N GLN A 192 3.78 8.86 3.49
CA GLN A 192 3.17 8.01 4.51
C GLN A 192 2.27 6.94 3.89
N ASN A 193 2.48 5.69 4.28
CA ASN A 193 1.48 4.62 4.08
C ASN A 193 0.20 5.00 4.82
N ASN A 194 -0.95 4.68 4.24
CA ASN A 194 -2.25 4.84 4.88
C ASN A 194 -3.29 3.95 4.20
N ARG A 195 -4.56 4.05 4.60
CA ARG A 195 -5.65 3.23 4.07
C ARG A 195 -5.91 3.33 2.56
N ARG A 196 -5.28 4.27 1.84
CA ARG A 196 -5.38 4.38 0.38
C ARG A 196 -4.04 4.49 -0.32
N VAL A 197 -2.94 4.53 0.42
CA VAL A 197 -1.61 4.74 -0.13
C VAL A 197 -0.69 3.67 0.39
N PHE A 198 -0.07 2.94 -0.54
CA PHE A 198 1.00 2.01 -0.23
C PHE A 198 2.17 2.18 -1.19
N PHE A 199 3.34 1.69 -0.77
CA PHE A 199 4.55 1.71 -1.57
C PHE A 199 5.10 0.31 -1.77
N TYR A 200 5.79 0.13 -2.88
CA TYR A 200 6.60 -1.05 -3.13
C TYR A 200 7.83 -0.68 -3.95
N LYS A 201 8.77 -1.62 -4.07
CA LYS A 201 10.00 -1.44 -4.86
C LYS A 201 9.94 -2.26 -6.13
N ILE A 202 10.41 -1.68 -7.22
CA ILE A 202 10.68 -2.40 -8.48
C ILE A 202 12.17 -2.62 -8.65
N LEU A 203 12.53 -3.67 -9.38
CA LEU A 203 13.94 -4.05 -9.59
C LEU A 203 14.62 -3.22 -10.68
N THR A 204 13.82 -2.69 -11.61
CA THR A 204 14.29 -1.92 -12.76
C THR A 204 13.58 -0.57 -12.75
N ILE A 205 14.32 0.50 -13.00
CA ILE A 205 13.75 1.83 -13.20
C ILE A 205 13.02 1.81 -14.55
N PRO A 206 11.72 2.16 -14.63
CA PRO A 206 11.00 2.17 -15.89
C PRO A 206 11.66 3.18 -16.83
N ALA A 207 11.84 2.80 -18.09
CA ALA A 207 12.23 3.77 -19.11
C ALA A 207 11.12 4.81 -19.25
N GLY A 208 11.47 6.08 -19.05
CA GLY A 208 10.56 7.23 -19.20
C GLY A 208 10.09 7.47 -20.62
#